data_AF-A0A1Q8GBK6-F1
#
_entry.id   AF-A0A1Q8GBK6-F1
#
_cell.length_a   1.000
_cell.length_b   1.000
_cell.length_c   1.000
_cell.angle_alpha   90.00
_cell.angle_beta   90.00
_cell.angle_gamma   90.00
#
_symmetry.space_group_name_H-M   'P 1'
#
loop_
_entity.id
_entity.type
_entity.pdbx_description
1 polymer ?
#
loop_
_entity_poly.entity_id
_entity_poly.type
_entity_poly.pdbx_seq_one_letter_code
_entity_poly.pdbx_strand_id
1 'polypeptide(L)'
;MTGQGPVSFVDVRRRFEFRSIEVGRWVTPPERDRAAGRFYEALCDLMSILQGPEHLISLRGSLGLQYGIGGRPGVAAHYIPATRQLALAKNAGAGSLAHEWFHAFDHYMGHKAFRRLGSGGFASSGWLDSADQKEHPLNKRLGACFQAILLNEDGTSPSSLFQCSKRADTQMKVLYYARPEELCARAFEAFVEDSQPQSNFLVRGTVYSDEARAGLYPEGKQRQRINDAFEGYFMALGGALYREHAEDGPVGQSLSSTS
;
A
#
# COMPACT_ATOMS: atom_id res chain seq x y z
N MET A 1 2.29 11.41 35.86
CA MET A 1 2.44 10.23 34.98
C MET A 1 1.05 9.78 34.55
N THR A 2 0.51 10.33 33.47
CA THR A 2 -0.79 9.90 32.92
C THR A 2 -0.53 8.70 32.03
N GLY A 3 -0.76 7.50 32.55
CA GLY A 3 -0.58 6.26 31.80
C GLY A 3 -1.58 6.19 30.64
N GLN A 4 -1.11 6.38 29.40
CA GLN A 4 -1.87 5.94 28.24
C GLN A 4 -1.93 4.40 28.28
N GLY A 5 -3.15 3.86 28.28
CA GLY A 5 -3.36 2.42 28.16
C GLY A 5 -2.81 1.87 26.83
N PRO A 6 -2.78 0.53 26.67
CA PRO A 6 -2.34 -0.09 25.43
C PRO A 6 -3.22 0.36 24.25
N VAL A 7 -2.59 0.58 23.08
CA VAL A 7 -3.27 1.01 21.85
C VAL A 7 -4.35 0.01 21.46
N SER A 8 -5.56 0.51 21.21
CA SER A 8 -6.70 -0.28 20.75
C SER A 8 -6.99 -0.07 19.26
N PHE A 9 -7.79 -0.95 18.65
CA PHE A 9 -8.28 -0.73 17.28
C PHE A 9 -9.16 0.52 17.15
N VAL A 10 -9.75 1.01 18.25
CA VAL A 10 -10.47 2.30 18.23
C VAL A 10 -9.49 3.44 18.01
N ASP A 11 -8.32 3.39 18.65
CA ASP A 11 -7.26 4.39 18.49
C ASP A 11 -6.66 4.34 17.08
N VAL A 12 -6.39 3.13 16.55
CA VAL A 12 -5.94 2.94 15.16
C VAL A 12 -6.94 3.53 14.17
N ARG A 13 -8.24 3.19 14.32
CA ARG A 13 -9.30 3.70 13.42
C ARG A 13 -9.38 5.22 13.46
N ARG A 14 -9.31 5.82 14.65
CA ARG A 14 -9.41 7.27 14.84
C ARG A 14 -8.19 8.01 14.29
N ARG A 15 -6.99 7.52 14.59
CA ARG A 15 -5.74 8.17 14.15
C ARG A 15 -5.65 8.22 12.63
N PHE A 16 -5.81 7.07 11.98
CA PHE A 16 -5.63 6.96 10.53
C PHE A 16 -6.92 7.17 9.72
N GLU A 17 -8.03 7.45 10.39
CA GLU A 17 -9.34 7.71 9.77
C GLU A 17 -9.88 6.56 8.91
N PHE A 18 -9.59 5.30 9.27
CA PHE A 18 -10.16 4.15 8.57
C PHE A 18 -11.69 4.17 8.66
N ARG A 19 -12.35 3.84 7.54
CA ARG A 19 -13.82 3.76 7.45
C ARG A 19 -14.38 2.80 8.50
N SER A 20 -13.78 1.62 8.59
CA SER A 20 -14.12 0.59 9.57
C SER A 20 -12.90 -0.25 9.93
N ILE A 21 -12.92 -0.79 11.14
CA ILE A 21 -12.04 -1.89 11.57
C ILE A 21 -12.94 -2.96 12.18
N GLU A 22 -12.92 -4.15 11.59
CA GLU A 22 -13.71 -5.29 12.02
C GLU A 22 -12.79 -6.38 12.56
N VAL A 23 -13.14 -6.94 13.71
CA VAL A 23 -12.37 -8.01 14.37
C VAL A 23 -13.25 -9.25 14.47
N GLY A 24 -12.71 -10.39 14.06
CA GLY A 24 -13.43 -11.66 14.09
C GLY A 24 -13.80 -12.11 15.50
N ARG A 25 -14.94 -12.80 15.61
CA ARG A 25 -15.51 -13.23 16.91
C ARG A 25 -14.62 -14.19 17.70
N TRP A 26 -13.71 -14.91 17.03
CA TRP A 26 -12.78 -15.86 17.62
C TRP A 26 -11.40 -15.25 17.97
N VAL A 27 -11.25 -13.94 17.83
CA VAL A 27 -10.08 -13.20 18.31
C VAL A 27 -10.32 -12.87 19.78
N THR A 28 -9.51 -13.41 20.67
CA THR A 28 -9.61 -13.13 22.12
C THR A 28 -9.18 -11.69 22.41
N PRO A 29 -9.62 -11.08 23.52
CA PRO A 29 -9.23 -9.71 23.86
C PRO A 29 -7.70 -9.47 23.89
N PRO A 30 -6.87 -10.36 24.50
CA PRO A 30 -5.42 -10.18 24.48
C PRO A 30 -4.81 -10.27 23.07
N GLU A 31 -5.36 -11.12 22.19
CA GLU A 31 -4.90 -11.19 20.80
C GLU A 31 -5.27 -9.94 20.01
N ARG A 32 -6.49 -9.44 20.22
CA ARG A 32 -6.96 -8.19 19.62
C ARG A 32 -6.06 -7.02 20.02
N ASP A 33 -5.74 -6.89 21.30
CA ASP A 33 -4.94 -5.77 21.81
C ASP A 33 -3.50 -5.83 21.29
N ARG A 34 -2.90 -7.03 21.22
CA ARG A 34 -1.59 -7.22 20.57
C ARG A 34 -1.64 -6.89 19.07
N ALA A 35 -2.69 -7.30 18.37
CA ALA A 35 -2.85 -6.99 16.96
C ALA A 35 -2.98 -5.47 16.73
N ALA A 36 -3.78 -4.79 17.55
CA ALA A 36 -3.93 -3.33 17.48
C ALA A 36 -2.59 -2.59 17.61
N GLY A 37 -1.74 -2.99 18.55
CA GLY A 37 -0.37 -2.44 18.68
C GLY A 37 0.48 -2.66 17.42
N ARG A 38 0.47 -3.89 16.87
CA ARG A 38 1.23 -4.21 15.64
C ARG A 38 0.75 -3.45 14.42
N PHE A 39 -0.57 -3.28 14.27
CA PHE A 39 -1.15 -2.44 13.21
C PHE A 39 -0.73 -0.99 13.41
N TYR A 40 -0.81 -0.47 14.62
CA TYR A 40 -0.43 0.91 14.90
C TYR A 40 1.03 1.19 14.53
N GLU A 41 1.96 0.33 14.96
CA GLU A 41 3.38 0.44 14.61
C GLU A 41 3.60 0.34 13.10
N ALA A 42 3.00 -0.66 12.44
CA ALA A 42 3.14 -0.85 10.99
C ALA A 42 2.60 0.33 10.18
N LEU A 43 1.48 0.92 10.60
CA LEU A 43 0.87 2.06 9.91
C LEU A 43 1.63 3.36 10.18
N CYS A 44 2.22 3.53 11.36
CA CYS A 44 3.15 4.63 11.65
C CYS A 44 4.42 4.55 10.79
N ASP A 45 5.01 3.36 10.66
CA ASP A 45 6.16 3.13 9.80
C ASP A 45 5.82 3.44 8.34
N LEU A 46 4.70 2.90 7.84
CA LEU A 46 4.22 3.17 6.49
C LEU A 46 4.01 4.67 6.26
N MET A 47 3.33 5.37 7.18
CA MET A 47 3.11 6.81 7.09
C MET A 47 4.42 7.61 6.99
N SER A 48 5.41 7.22 7.78
CA SER A 48 6.73 7.84 7.78
C SER A 48 7.47 7.61 6.46
N ILE A 49 7.45 6.37 5.95
CA ILE A 49 8.07 5.98 4.67
C ILE A 49 7.43 6.73 3.49
N LEU A 50 6.11 6.85 3.49
CA LEU A 50 5.36 7.56 2.44
C LEU A 50 5.42 9.08 2.58
N GLN A 51 6.05 9.61 3.63
CA GLN A 51 6.17 11.05 3.92
C GLN A 51 4.81 11.78 3.84
N GLY A 52 3.76 11.11 4.30
CA GLY A 52 2.38 11.57 4.10
C GLY A 52 1.59 11.67 5.40
N PRO A 53 0.47 12.41 5.37
CA PRO A 53 -0.45 12.53 6.51
C PRO A 53 -1.27 11.26 6.77
N GLU A 54 -1.91 11.18 7.93
CA GLU A 54 -2.71 10.03 8.37
C GLU A 54 -3.76 9.58 7.35
N HIS A 55 -4.46 10.51 6.71
CA HIS A 55 -5.51 10.18 5.74
C HIS A 55 -4.96 9.57 4.43
N LEU A 56 -3.65 9.67 4.15
CA LEU A 56 -3.04 8.91 3.04
C LEU A 56 -3.15 7.40 3.32
N ILE A 57 -2.93 7.01 4.58
CA ILE A 57 -2.90 5.61 5.00
C ILE A 57 -4.25 4.92 4.81
N SER A 58 -5.35 5.63 5.08
CA SER A 58 -6.70 5.15 4.83
C SER A 58 -7.26 5.49 3.45
N LEU A 59 -6.44 6.05 2.56
CA LEU A 59 -6.83 6.50 1.22
C LEU A 59 -8.06 7.44 1.30
N ARG A 60 -7.94 8.46 2.15
CA ARG A 60 -8.97 9.45 2.53
C ARG A 60 -10.20 8.81 3.14
N GLY A 61 -9.99 7.95 4.13
CA GLY A 61 -11.06 7.24 4.83
C GLY A 61 -11.88 6.31 3.95
N SER A 62 -11.37 5.93 2.77
CA SER A 62 -12.06 5.01 1.87
C SER A 62 -11.72 3.54 2.13
N LEU A 63 -10.66 3.28 2.91
CA LEU A 63 -10.17 1.95 3.24
C LEU A 63 -10.76 1.46 4.57
N GLY A 64 -11.09 0.17 4.65
CA GLY A 64 -11.42 -0.54 5.89
C GLY A 64 -10.41 -1.65 6.19
N LEU A 65 -10.43 -2.16 7.42
CA LEU A 65 -9.60 -3.28 7.87
C LEU A 65 -10.47 -4.42 8.41
N GLN A 66 -10.08 -5.65 8.12
CA GLN A 66 -10.63 -6.86 8.72
C GLN A 66 -9.47 -7.66 9.33
N TYR A 67 -9.58 -7.98 10.62
CA TYR A 67 -8.60 -8.81 11.31
C TYR A 67 -9.25 -10.10 11.83
N GLY A 68 -8.71 -11.23 11.37
CA GLY A 68 -9.16 -12.55 11.78
C GLY A 68 -10.59 -12.84 11.34
N ILE A 69 -11.00 -12.44 10.14
CA ILE A 69 -12.33 -12.72 9.56
C ILE A 69 -12.15 -13.56 8.29
N GLY A 70 -12.97 -14.61 8.10
CA GLY A 70 -13.08 -15.31 6.82
C GLY A 70 -11.84 -16.09 6.35
N GLY A 71 -10.95 -16.49 7.27
CA GLY A 71 -9.68 -17.14 6.96
C GLY A 71 -9.84 -18.39 6.08
N ARG A 72 -9.04 -18.46 5.02
CA ARG A 72 -8.87 -19.66 4.17
C ARG A 72 -7.48 -20.24 4.41
N PRO A 73 -7.32 -21.58 4.44
CA PRO A 73 -5.99 -22.18 4.50
C PRO A 73 -5.10 -21.63 3.37
N GLY A 74 -3.90 -21.16 3.71
CA GLY A 74 -2.92 -20.65 2.76
C GLY A 74 -3.01 -19.17 2.37
N VAL A 75 -4.04 -18.43 2.80
CA VAL A 75 -4.15 -16.97 2.55
C VAL A 75 -3.86 -16.20 3.83
N ALA A 76 -2.73 -15.48 3.82
CA ALA A 76 -2.27 -14.69 4.95
C ALA A 76 -3.00 -13.34 5.04
N ALA A 77 -2.98 -12.62 3.93
CA ALA A 77 -3.69 -11.37 3.78
C ALA A 77 -4.21 -11.27 2.34
N HIS A 78 -5.18 -10.38 2.11
CA HIS A 78 -5.59 -9.96 0.78
C HIS A 78 -6.37 -8.64 0.84
N TYR A 79 -6.25 -7.83 -0.19
CA TYR A 79 -7.14 -6.72 -0.46
C TYR A 79 -8.43 -7.20 -1.15
N ILE A 80 -9.57 -6.65 -0.73
CA ILE A 80 -10.89 -6.92 -1.32
C ILE A 80 -11.38 -5.65 -2.04
N PRO A 81 -11.27 -5.55 -3.39
CA PRO A 81 -11.67 -4.36 -4.13
C PRO A 81 -13.14 -3.97 -3.96
N ALA A 82 -14.03 -4.96 -3.89
CA ALA A 82 -15.47 -4.76 -3.82
C ALA A 82 -15.89 -3.97 -2.56
N THR A 83 -15.25 -4.24 -1.43
CA THR A 83 -15.52 -3.56 -0.15
C THR A 83 -14.42 -2.57 0.23
N ARG A 84 -13.32 -2.49 -0.53
CA ARG A 84 -12.12 -1.71 -0.20
C ARG A 84 -11.64 -2.01 1.21
N GLN A 85 -11.30 -3.28 1.46
CA GLN A 85 -10.85 -3.73 2.78
C GLN A 85 -9.53 -4.48 2.68
N LEU A 86 -8.61 -4.21 3.60
CA LEU A 86 -7.46 -5.08 3.86
C LEU A 86 -7.92 -6.17 4.82
N ALA A 87 -7.90 -7.43 4.38
CA ALA A 87 -8.28 -8.57 5.21
C ALA A 87 -7.03 -9.36 5.60
N LEU A 88 -6.73 -9.42 6.90
CA LEU A 88 -5.58 -10.13 7.45
C LEU A 88 -6.04 -11.29 8.33
N ALA A 89 -5.43 -12.46 8.14
CA ALA A 89 -5.68 -13.62 8.96
C ALA A 89 -5.07 -13.45 10.35
N LYS A 90 -5.59 -14.21 11.32
CA LYS A 90 -5.15 -14.13 12.73
C LYS A 90 -3.69 -14.56 12.92
N ASN A 91 -3.24 -15.57 12.16
CA ASN A 91 -1.94 -16.25 12.30
C ASN A 91 -1.00 -16.09 11.10
N ALA A 92 -1.45 -15.42 10.04
CA ALA A 92 -0.72 -15.25 8.80
C ALA A 92 -0.95 -13.80 8.37
N GLY A 93 0.13 -13.06 8.12
CA GLY A 93 0.05 -11.61 7.92
C GLY A 93 1.22 -10.83 8.52
N ALA A 94 2.18 -11.50 9.15
CA ALA A 94 3.46 -10.87 9.47
C ALA A 94 4.23 -10.65 8.16
N GLY A 95 4.36 -9.39 7.75
CA GLY A 95 5.18 -9.00 6.61
C GLY A 95 4.40 -8.81 5.30
N SER A 96 3.07 -8.78 5.33
CA SER A 96 2.24 -8.65 4.11
C SER A 96 1.38 -7.38 4.08
N LEU A 97 1.39 -6.54 5.12
CA LEU A 97 0.51 -5.37 5.16
C LEU A 97 0.87 -4.35 4.07
N ALA A 98 2.17 -4.17 3.76
CA ALA A 98 2.63 -3.30 2.69
C ALA A 98 2.10 -3.75 1.32
N HIS A 99 2.12 -5.06 1.05
CA HIS A 99 1.56 -5.66 -0.17
C HIS A 99 0.09 -5.30 -0.35
N GLU A 100 -0.73 -5.58 0.67
CA GLU A 100 -2.17 -5.33 0.59
C GLU A 100 -2.50 -3.85 0.53
N TRP A 101 -1.75 -3.01 1.24
CA TRP A 101 -1.91 -1.57 1.15
C TRP A 101 -1.63 -1.08 -0.27
N PHE A 102 -0.62 -1.62 -0.95
CA PHE A 102 -0.36 -1.25 -2.34
C PHE A 102 -1.48 -1.69 -3.27
N HIS A 103 -2.01 -2.91 -3.14
CA HIS A 103 -3.20 -3.32 -3.90
C HIS A 103 -4.37 -2.35 -3.71
N ALA A 104 -4.61 -1.91 -2.47
CA ALA A 104 -5.63 -0.91 -2.18
C ALA A 104 -5.33 0.44 -2.83
N PHE A 105 -4.08 0.90 -2.74
CA PHE A 105 -3.62 2.15 -3.34
C PHE A 105 -3.71 2.11 -4.87
N ASP A 106 -3.30 1.02 -5.51
CA ASP A 106 -3.31 0.85 -6.95
C ASP A 106 -4.74 0.82 -7.52
N HIS A 107 -5.65 0.10 -6.85
CA HIS A 107 -7.08 0.15 -7.15
C HIS A 107 -7.69 1.54 -6.90
N TYR A 108 -7.29 2.22 -5.81
CA TYR A 108 -7.71 3.59 -5.55
C TYR A 108 -7.21 4.55 -6.63
N MET A 109 -5.98 4.40 -7.09
CA MET A 109 -5.43 5.25 -8.12
C MET A 109 -6.04 4.97 -9.50
N GLY A 110 -6.58 3.79 -9.77
CA GLY A 110 -7.22 3.47 -11.05
C GLY A 110 -8.28 4.50 -11.47
N HIS A 111 -9.21 4.85 -10.57
CA HIS A 111 -10.25 5.85 -10.86
C HIS A 111 -9.77 7.31 -10.71
N LYS A 112 -8.68 7.54 -9.96
CA LYS A 112 -8.11 8.88 -9.77
C LYS A 112 -7.23 9.30 -10.95
N ALA A 113 -6.38 8.40 -11.44
CA ALA A 113 -5.41 8.65 -12.49
C ALA A 113 -5.99 8.53 -13.90
N PHE A 114 -7.07 7.78 -14.12
CA PHE A 114 -7.60 7.50 -15.47
C PHE A 114 -9.06 7.97 -15.64
N ARG A 115 -9.45 8.34 -16.87
CA ARG A 115 -10.80 8.86 -17.17
C ARG A 115 -11.86 7.78 -17.39
N ARG A 116 -11.47 6.60 -17.90
CA ARG A 116 -12.40 5.55 -18.36
C ARG A 116 -11.96 4.13 -17.96
N LEU A 117 -11.35 3.98 -16.80
CA LEU A 117 -11.07 2.65 -16.26
C LEU A 117 -12.38 2.02 -15.78
N GLY A 118 -12.61 0.74 -16.12
CA GLY A 118 -13.78 0.00 -15.64
C GLY A 118 -13.85 -0.04 -14.11
N SER A 119 -15.06 -0.26 -13.55
CA SER A 119 -15.24 -0.41 -12.10
C SER A 119 -14.42 -1.61 -11.59
N GLY A 120 -13.38 -1.36 -10.80
CA GLY A 120 -12.44 -2.39 -10.33
C GLY A 120 -11.05 -2.36 -10.99
N GLY A 121 -10.80 -1.44 -11.93
CA GLY A 121 -9.48 -1.35 -12.58
C GLY A 121 -8.39 -0.83 -11.64
N PHE A 122 -7.22 -1.46 -11.70
CA PHE A 122 -6.00 -1.04 -11.02
C PHE A 122 -5.22 -0.06 -11.91
N ALA A 123 -4.53 0.91 -11.31
CA ALA A 123 -3.75 1.90 -12.07
C ALA A 123 -2.58 1.25 -12.82
N SER A 124 -1.94 0.22 -12.26
CA SER A 124 -0.85 -0.52 -12.91
C SER A 124 -1.30 -1.20 -14.20
N SER A 125 -2.44 -1.92 -14.18
CA SER A 125 -3.03 -2.54 -15.36
C SER A 125 -3.47 -1.47 -16.37
N GLY A 126 -4.15 -0.42 -15.90
CA GLY A 126 -4.59 0.69 -16.75
C GLY A 126 -3.45 1.42 -17.44
N TRP A 127 -2.32 1.60 -16.76
CA TRP A 127 -1.12 2.19 -17.34
C TRP A 127 -0.51 1.27 -18.40
N LEU A 128 -0.40 -0.03 -18.12
CA LEU A 128 0.15 -1.01 -19.07
C LEU A 128 -0.71 -1.10 -20.34
N ASP A 129 -2.04 -1.04 -20.19
CA ASP A 129 -2.99 -1.05 -21.30
C ASP A 129 -3.07 0.29 -22.05
N SER A 130 -2.24 1.27 -21.70
CA SER A 130 -2.24 2.62 -22.29
C SER A 130 -3.61 3.31 -22.21
N ALA A 131 -4.34 3.09 -21.10
CA ALA A 131 -5.61 3.73 -20.87
C ALA A 131 -5.47 5.27 -20.77
N ASP A 132 -6.55 5.99 -21.03
CA ASP A 132 -6.61 7.46 -21.01
C ASP A 132 -6.31 8.04 -19.62
N GLN A 133 -5.04 8.37 -19.38
CA GLN A 133 -4.53 8.95 -18.14
C GLN A 133 -4.81 10.45 -18.10
N LYS A 134 -5.27 10.93 -16.94
CA LYS A 134 -5.45 12.36 -16.67
C LYS A 134 -4.07 13.02 -16.58
N GLU A 135 -3.90 14.14 -17.27
CA GLU A 135 -2.68 14.94 -17.16
C GLU A 135 -2.56 15.52 -15.74
N HIS A 136 -1.53 15.08 -15.02
CA HIS A 136 -1.22 15.58 -13.69
C HIS A 136 0.24 15.25 -13.33
N PRO A 137 1.00 16.13 -12.67
CA PRO A 137 2.39 15.84 -12.28
C PRO A 137 2.54 14.57 -11.45
N LEU A 138 1.60 14.29 -10.52
CA LEU A 138 1.60 13.05 -9.75
C LEU A 138 1.32 11.82 -10.62
N ASN A 139 0.44 11.91 -11.62
CA ASN A 139 0.15 10.78 -12.52
C ASN A 139 1.36 10.45 -13.40
N LYS A 140 2.12 11.46 -13.83
CA LYS A 140 3.40 11.26 -14.52
C LYS A 140 4.42 10.53 -13.66
N ARG A 141 4.55 10.92 -12.38
CA ARG A 141 5.44 10.25 -11.41
C ARG A 141 4.98 8.82 -11.10
N LEU A 142 3.68 8.59 -10.97
CA LEU A 142 3.12 7.25 -10.81
C LEU A 142 3.42 6.37 -12.03
N GLY A 143 3.27 6.92 -13.25
CA GLY A 143 3.65 6.24 -14.48
C GLY A 143 5.15 5.89 -14.54
N ALA A 144 6.02 6.75 -14.01
CA ALA A 144 7.45 6.44 -13.90
C ALA A 144 7.73 5.25 -12.94
N CYS A 145 6.95 5.11 -11.87
CA CYS A 145 7.01 3.94 -10.99
C CYS A 145 6.62 2.67 -11.78
N PHE A 146 5.49 2.70 -12.48
CA PHE A 146 5.05 1.55 -13.29
C PHE A 146 6.06 1.18 -14.38
N GLN A 147 6.66 2.17 -15.05
CA GLN A 147 7.72 1.94 -16.02
C GLN A 147 8.94 1.26 -15.41
N ALA A 148 9.41 1.70 -14.23
CA ALA A 148 10.55 1.11 -13.53
C ALA A 148 10.32 -0.35 -13.11
N ILE A 149 9.05 -0.72 -12.85
CA ILE A 149 8.64 -2.05 -12.40
C ILE A 149 8.40 -2.98 -13.59
N LEU A 150 7.60 -2.55 -14.56
CA LEU A 150 7.06 -3.40 -15.61
C LEU A 150 8.00 -3.51 -16.83
N LEU A 151 8.84 -2.51 -17.08
CA LEU A 151 9.71 -2.43 -18.25
C LEU A 151 11.20 -2.43 -17.89
N ASN A 152 12.05 -2.70 -18.88
CA ASN A 152 13.50 -2.54 -18.80
C ASN A 152 13.90 -1.06 -18.65
N GLU A 153 15.21 -0.79 -18.55
CA GLU A 153 15.74 0.57 -18.38
C GLU A 153 15.33 1.53 -19.49
N ASP A 154 15.36 1.05 -20.73
CA ASP A 154 15.00 1.85 -21.91
C ASP A 154 13.49 1.98 -22.13
N GLY A 155 12.66 1.26 -21.36
CA GLY A 155 11.19 1.24 -21.53
C GLY A 155 10.71 0.53 -22.80
N THR A 156 11.55 -0.30 -23.42
CA THR A 156 11.30 -0.93 -24.74
C THR A 156 10.93 -2.42 -24.65
N SER A 157 11.09 -3.04 -23.48
CA SER A 157 10.86 -4.48 -23.29
C SER A 157 10.44 -4.78 -21.85
N PRO A 158 9.82 -5.94 -21.56
CA PRO A 158 9.45 -6.30 -20.20
C PRO A 158 10.66 -6.39 -19.27
N SER A 159 10.46 -6.03 -18.00
CA SER A 159 11.51 -6.05 -16.99
C SER A 159 11.98 -7.45 -16.61
N SER A 160 13.15 -7.55 -15.97
CA SER A 160 13.64 -8.81 -15.38
C SER A 160 12.64 -9.41 -14.39
N LEU A 161 12.05 -8.57 -13.54
CA LEU A 161 11.02 -8.98 -12.58
C LEU A 161 9.80 -9.60 -13.28
N PHE A 162 9.32 -8.99 -14.38
CA PHE A 162 8.24 -9.57 -15.19
C PHE A 162 8.62 -10.93 -15.76
N GLN A 163 9.81 -11.05 -16.34
CA GLN A 163 10.27 -12.31 -16.95
C GLN A 163 10.38 -13.45 -15.91
N CYS A 164 10.91 -13.16 -14.72
CA CYS A 164 10.93 -14.13 -13.61
C CYS A 164 9.51 -14.55 -13.20
N SER A 165 8.62 -13.56 -13.04
CA SER A 165 7.24 -13.80 -12.63
C SER A 165 6.45 -14.62 -13.65
N LYS A 166 6.64 -14.35 -14.95
CA LYS A 166 6.06 -15.14 -16.04
C LYS A 166 6.54 -16.59 -16.04
N ARG A 167 7.82 -16.83 -15.73
CA ARG A 167 8.36 -18.19 -15.61
C ARG A 167 7.74 -18.94 -14.43
N ALA A 168 7.59 -18.30 -13.28
CA ALA A 168 6.93 -18.89 -12.11
C ALA A 168 5.47 -19.25 -12.40
N ASP A 169 4.71 -18.33 -13.00
CA ASP A 169 3.32 -18.56 -13.43
C ASP A 169 3.21 -19.75 -14.39
N THR A 170 4.13 -19.85 -15.36
CA THR A 170 4.17 -20.97 -16.32
C THR A 170 4.42 -22.31 -15.63
N GLN A 171 5.37 -22.35 -14.68
CA GLN A 171 5.68 -23.57 -13.92
C GLN A 171 4.52 -24.02 -13.03
N MET A 172 3.83 -23.06 -12.41
CA MET A 172 2.71 -23.32 -11.50
C MET A 172 1.36 -23.46 -12.23
N LYS A 173 1.30 -23.18 -13.54
CA LYS A 173 0.08 -23.17 -14.37
C LYS A 173 -1.00 -22.23 -13.82
N VAL A 174 -0.58 -21.04 -13.38
CA VAL A 174 -1.45 -19.97 -12.88
C VAL A 174 -1.17 -18.67 -13.63
N LEU A 175 -2.06 -17.69 -13.48
CA LEU A 175 -1.80 -16.29 -13.83
C LEU A 175 -1.94 -15.49 -12.54
N TYR A 176 -0.82 -15.26 -11.87
CA TYR A 176 -0.77 -14.59 -10.57
C TYR A 176 0.44 -13.66 -10.50
N TYR A 177 1.66 -14.19 -10.45
CA TYR A 177 2.86 -13.38 -10.24
C TYR A 177 3.09 -12.37 -11.38
N ALA A 178 2.74 -12.71 -12.62
CA ALA A 178 2.98 -11.84 -13.77
C ALA A 178 1.92 -10.74 -13.94
N ARG A 179 0.89 -10.68 -13.08
CA ARG A 179 -0.11 -9.61 -13.15
C ARG A 179 0.53 -8.25 -12.81
N PRO A 180 0.17 -7.16 -13.50
CA PRO A 180 0.71 -5.83 -13.23
C PRO A 180 0.56 -5.41 -11.76
N GLU A 181 -0.61 -5.64 -11.18
CA GLU A 181 -0.93 -5.31 -9.79
C GLU A 181 -0.07 -6.10 -8.79
N GLU A 182 0.20 -7.38 -9.06
CA GLU A 182 1.06 -8.24 -8.21
C GLU A 182 2.55 -7.93 -8.35
N LEU A 183 2.99 -7.53 -9.55
CA LEU A 183 4.35 -7.03 -9.78
C LEU A 183 4.59 -5.74 -9.01
N CYS A 184 3.64 -4.80 -9.10
CA CYS A 184 3.76 -3.51 -8.44
C CYS A 184 3.64 -3.63 -6.92
N ALA A 185 2.78 -4.51 -6.40
CA ALA A 185 2.69 -4.79 -4.97
C ALA A 185 4.00 -5.34 -4.40
N ARG A 186 4.62 -6.35 -5.05
CA ARG A 186 5.93 -6.89 -4.62
C ARG A 186 7.06 -5.88 -4.76
N ALA A 187 7.03 -5.05 -5.79
CA ALA A 187 8.00 -3.97 -5.94
C ALA A 187 7.87 -2.91 -4.82
N PHE A 188 6.64 -2.59 -4.42
CA PHE A 188 6.38 -1.68 -3.31
C PHE A 188 6.78 -2.28 -1.97
N GLU A 189 6.54 -3.57 -1.73
CA GLU A 189 7.06 -4.26 -0.55
C GLU A 189 8.58 -4.13 -0.43
N ALA A 190 9.32 -4.33 -1.52
CA ALA A 190 10.77 -4.19 -1.53
C ALA A 190 11.20 -2.76 -1.16
N PHE A 191 10.52 -1.74 -1.70
CA PHE A 191 10.75 -0.33 -1.35
C PHE A 191 10.50 -0.05 0.14
N VAL A 192 9.41 -0.59 0.69
CA VAL A 192 9.09 -0.43 2.11
C VAL A 192 10.11 -1.15 2.98
N GLU A 193 10.55 -2.36 2.62
CA GLU A 193 11.55 -3.10 3.41
C GLU A 193 12.94 -2.44 3.36
N ASP A 194 13.33 -1.88 2.20
CA ASP A 194 14.59 -1.14 2.04
C ASP A 194 14.63 0.15 2.87
N SER A 195 13.45 0.68 3.25
CA SER A 195 13.32 1.80 4.18
C SER A 195 13.54 1.41 5.65
N GLN A 196 13.81 0.13 5.93
CA GLN A 196 14.14 -0.42 7.25
C GLN A 196 13.10 -0.10 8.35
N PRO A 197 11.82 -0.46 8.15
CA PRO A 197 10.77 -0.26 9.15
C PRO A 197 11.07 -1.08 10.40
N GLN A 198 10.58 -0.61 11.55
CA GLN A 198 10.68 -1.36 12.81
C GLN A 198 9.70 -2.55 12.82
N SER A 199 8.57 -2.39 12.13
CA SER A 199 7.49 -3.36 12.13
C SER A 199 7.71 -4.47 11.11
N ASN A 200 8.11 -5.64 11.61
CA ASN A 200 8.04 -6.90 10.86
C ASN A 200 6.60 -7.32 10.48
N PHE A 201 5.58 -6.63 11.01
CA PHE A 201 4.20 -6.83 10.57
C PHE A 201 3.92 -6.09 9.26
N LEU A 202 4.57 -4.94 9.03
CA LEU A 202 4.43 -4.16 7.81
C LEU A 202 4.94 -4.94 6.59
N VAL A 203 6.21 -5.35 6.64
CA VAL A 203 6.89 -6.05 5.55
C VAL A 203 8.06 -6.87 6.08
N ARG A 204 8.37 -7.98 5.40
CA ARG A 204 9.54 -8.82 5.70
C ARG A 204 9.80 -9.81 4.56
N GLY A 205 11.05 -9.99 4.14
CA GLY A 205 11.50 -11.15 3.38
C GLY A 205 11.71 -10.95 1.87
N THR A 206 11.65 -9.73 1.36
CA THR A 206 11.83 -9.40 -0.07
C THR A 206 13.25 -9.62 -0.60
N VAL A 207 14.18 -10.08 0.24
CA VAL A 207 15.59 -10.37 -0.12
C VAL A 207 15.95 -11.85 0.08
N TYR A 208 15.32 -12.54 1.03
CA TYR A 208 15.76 -13.88 1.46
C TYR A 208 14.66 -14.94 1.47
N SER A 209 13.39 -14.59 1.19
CA SER A 209 12.32 -15.58 1.07
C SER A 209 12.54 -16.50 -0.14
N ASP A 210 11.80 -17.59 -0.21
CA ASP A 210 11.86 -18.48 -1.38
C ASP A 210 11.35 -17.77 -2.64
N GLU A 211 10.37 -16.85 -2.52
CA GLU A 211 9.97 -15.97 -3.62
C GLU A 211 11.12 -15.05 -4.05
N ALA A 212 11.84 -14.43 -3.10
CA ALA A 212 13.00 -13.59 -3.42
C ALA A 212 14.08 -14.38 -4.16
N ARG A 213 14.45 -15.58 -3.67
CA ARG A 213 15.41 -16.47 -4.33
C ARG A 213 14.95 -16.93 -5.72
N ALA A 214 13.64 -17.00 -5.95
CA ALA A 214 13.06 -17.30 -7.26
C ALA A 214 13.04 -16.09 -8.22
N GLY A 215 13.56 -14.93 -7.80
CA GLY A 215 13.56 -13.69 -8.59
C GLY A 215 12.19 -13.01 -8.63
N LEU A 216 11.33 -13.26 -7.64
CA LEU A 216 10.00 -12.67 -7.50
C LEU A 216 10.01 -11.35 -6.71
N TYR A 217 11.18 -10.76 -6.47
CA TYR A 217 11.30 -9.38 -6.02
C TYR A 217 12.31 -8.65 -6.92
N PRO A 218 12.21 -7.31 -7.06
CA PRO A 218 13.21 -6.58 -7.82
C PRO A 218 14.58 -6.68 -7.13
N GLU A 219 15.64 -6.69 -7.93
CA GLU A 219 17.02 -6.83 -7.48
C GLU A 219 17.94 -5.79 -8.15
N GLY A 220 19.11 -5.57 -7.54
CA GLY A 220 20.20 -4.76 -8.10
C GLY A 220 19.73 -3.38 -8.60
N LYS A 221 20.13 -3.03 -9.83
CA LYS A 221 19.79 -1.74 -10.44
C LYS A 221 18.30 -1.52 -10.62
N GLN A 222 17.52 -2.58 -10.86
CA GLN A 222 16.07 -2.45 -11.00
C GLN A 222 15.45 -2.02 -9.66
N ARG A 223 15.84 -2.68 -8.56
CA ARG A 223 15.37 -2.34 -7.20
C ARG A 223 15.68 -0.89 -6.84
N GLN A 224 16.91 -0.42 -7.10
CA GLN A 224 17.28 0.97 -6.85
C GLN A 224 16.42 1.95 -7.64
N ARG A 225 16.22 1.72 -8.95
CA ARG A 225 15.39 2.60 -9.79
C ARG A 225 13.93 2.65 -9.32
N ILE A 226 13.41 1.52 -8.84
CA ILE A 226 12.06 1.45 -8.27
C ILE A 226 11.99 2.28 -6.98
N ASN A 227 12.99 2.17 -6.10
CA ASN A 227 13.04 2.95 -4.87
C ASN A 227 13.09 4.46 -5.16
N ASP A 228 13.96 4.89 -6.08
CA ASP A 228 14.08 6.30 -6.47
C ASP A 228 12.75 6.84 -7.05
N ALA A 229 12.06 6.02 -7.86
CA ALA A 229 10.78 6.38 -8.44
C ALA A 229 9.68 6.52 -7.38
N PHE A 230 9.58 5.56 -6.45
CA PHE A 230 8.61 5.61 -5.36
C PHE A 230 8.88 6.75 -4.39
N GLU A 231 10.14 6.99 -3.99
CA GLU A 231 10.52 8.13 -3.16
C GLU A 231 10.09 9.44 -3.84
N GLY A 232 10.42 9.61 -5.12
CA GLY A 232 10.04 10.78 -5.90
C GLY A 232 8.53 10.94 -6.09
N TYR A 233 7.75 9.86 -6.08
CA TYR A 233 6.30 9.89 -6.13
C TYR A 233 5.68 10.26 -4.77
N PHE A 234 6.05 9.55 -3.71
CA PHE A 234 5.45 9.71 -2.39
C PHE A 234 5.85 11.02 -1.71
N MET A 235 7.08 11.50 -1.89
CA MET A 235 7.47 12.84 -1.44
C MET A 235 6.60 13.93 -2.08
N ALA A 236 6.31 13.81 -3.38
CA ALA A 236 5.46 14.77 -4.09
C ALA A 236 3.98 14.66 -3.66
N LEU A 237 3.48 13.43 -3.49
CA LEU A 237 2.12 13.17 -3.03
C LEU A 237 1.91 13.69 -1.59
N GLY A 238 2.77 13.29 -0.66
CA GLY A 238 2.72 13.72 0.73
C GLY A 238 2.78 15.24 0.87
N GLY A 239 3.71 15.89 0.17
CA GLY A 239 3.79 17.36 0.14
C GLY A 239 2.52 18.03 -0.41
N ALA A 240 1.85 17.43 -1.40
CA ALA A 240 0.57 17.95 -1.90
C ALA A 240 -0.56 17.78 -0.87
N LEU A 241 -0.65 16.63 -0.22
CA LEU A 241 -1.67 16.36 0.79
C LEU A 241 -1.52 17.23 2.05
N TYR A 242 -0.29 17.51 2.49
CA TYR A 242 -0.07 18.44 3.60
C TYR A 242 -0.49 19.87 3.26
N ARG A 243 -0.26 20.34 2.03
CA ARG A 243 -0.71 21.67 1.59
C ARG A 243 -2.23 21.78 1.56
N GLU A 244 -2.89 20.77 1.01
CA GLU A 244 -4.35 20.70 0.98
C GLU A 244 -4.95 20.76 2.40
N HIS A 245 -4.39 20.00 3.34
CA HIS A 245 -4.84 20.05 4.73
C HIS A 245 -4.57 21.38 5.43
N ALA A 246 -3.53 22.12 5.05
CA ALA A 246 -3.25 23.44 5.59
C ALA A 246 -4.24 24.49 5.06
N GLU A 247 -4.71 24.34 3.83
CA GLU A 247 -5.72 25.21 3.21
C GLU A 247 -7.13 24.97 3.82
N ASP A 248 -7.41 23.76 4.29
CA ASP A 248 -8.66 23.38 4.97
C ASP A 248 -8.68 23.69 6.49
N GLY A 249 -7.72 24.49 7.01
CA GLY A 249 -7.65 24.91 8.42
C GLY A 249 -8.87 25.70 8.93
N PRO A 250 -9.10 25.77 10.26
CA PRO A 250 -10.45 25.90 10.83
C PRO A 250 -11.15 27.21 10.47
N VAL A 251 -12.33 27.11 9.87
CA VAL A 251 -13.33 28.19 9.85
C VAL A 251 -13.73 28.45 11.30
N GLY A 252 -13.11 29.44 11.94
CA GLY A 252 -13.49 29.82 13.30
C GLY A 252 -12.41 30.50 14.12
N GLN A 253 -11.97 31.69 13.69
CA GLN A 253 -11.64 32.79 14.61
C GLN A 253 -11.60 34.09 13.79
N SER A 254 -12.80 34.65 13.58
CA SER A 254 -12.93 36.07 13.26
C SER A 254 -12.41 36.83 14.48
N LEU A 255 -11.28 37.51 14.32
CA LEU A 255 -10.83 38.52 15.27
C LEU A 255 -11.86 39.65 15.25
N SER A 256 -12.74 39.69 16.25
CA SER A 256 -13.46 40.91 16.57
C SER A 256 -12.47 41.91 17.15
N SER A 257 -11.87 42.71 16.27
CA SER A 257 -11.23 43.97 16.63
C SER A 257 -12.34 44.93 17.07
N THR A 258 -12.50 45.05 18.38
CA THR A 258 -13.21 46.16 19.01
C THR A 258 -12.41 47.45 18.79
N SER A 259 -13.09 48.45 18.23
CA SER A 259 -12.79 49.88 18.38
C SER A 259 -14.11 50.58 18.61
#